data_AF-A0A9X0F297-F1
#
_entry.id   AF-A0A9X0F297-F1
#
_cell.length_a   1.000
_cell.length_b   1.000
_cell.length_c   1.000
_cell.angle_alpha   90.00
_cell.angle_beta   90.00
_cell.angle_gamma   90.00
#
_symmetry.space_group_name_H-M   'P 1'
#
loop_
_entity.id
_entity.type
_entity.pdbx_description
1 polymer ?
#
loop_
_entity_poly.entity_id
_entity_poly.type
_entity_poly.pdbx_seq_one_letter_code
_entity_poly.pdbx_strand_id
1 'polypeptide(L)'
;MDTVYLIMIKMSYVILGLIFLKSVRTKVKKPFAYYMAMKDYQIVKKEKSLNVITSLLIALELFLALLLITTIYSNIVLIIGLIIQVFYILLIVININKEFINNCGCFSLNMPKKVTTKNLAVNIILLLSIVLIYGCEIRLL
;
A
#
# COMPACT_ATOMS: atom_id res chain seq x y z
N MET A 1 -24.39 -16.98 -14.52
CA MET A 1 -23.81 -15.62 -14.74
C MET A 1 -22.84 -15.29 -13.60
N ASP A 2 -23.19 -15.69 -12.38
CA ASP A 2 -22.44 -15.43 -11.14
C ASP A 2 -21.01 -15.99 -11.14
N THR A 3 -20.80 -17.16 -11.76
CA THR A 3 -19.45 -17.76 -11.91
C THR A 3 -18.49 -16.86 -12.69
N VAL A 4 -18.98 -16.18 -13.73
CA VAL A 4 -18.14 -15.27 -14.55
C VAL A 4 -17.75 -14.05 -13.72
N TYR A 5 -18.69 -13.47 -12.98
CA TYR A 5 -18.41 -12.33 -12.09
C TYR A 5 -17.43 -12.70 -10.98
N LEU A 6 -17.56 -13.89 -10.39
CA LEU A 6 -16.65 -14.36 -9.35
C LEU A 6 -15.21 -14.52 -9.89
N ILE A 7 -15.05 -15.07 -11.10
CA ILE A 7 -13.74 -15.14 -11.77
C ILE A 7 -13.17 -13.73 -11.98
N MET A 8 -13.97 -12.78 -12.46
CA MET A 8 -13.52 -11.40 -12.67
C MET A 8 -13.06 -10.71 -11.37
N ILE A 9 -13.77 -10.94 -10.27
CA ILE A 9 -13.42 -10.41 -8.95
C ILE A 9 -12.09 -11.01 -8.47
N LYS A 10 -11.94 -12.33 -8.55
CA LYS A 10 -10.70 -13.01 -8.14
C LYS A 10 -9.51 -12.57 -8.99
N MET A 11 -9.70 -12.38 -10.30
CA MET A 11 -8.67 -11.80 -11.16
C MET A 11 -8.30 -10.37 -10.74
N SER A 12 -9.26 -9.55 -10.33
CA SER A 12 -9.01 -8.19 -9.85
C SER A 12 -8.20 -8.19 -8.55
N TYR A 13 -8.48 -9.12 -7.63
CA TYR A 13 -7.67 -9.34 -6.44
C TYR A 13 -6.22 -9.69 -6.77
N VAL A 14 -6.00 -10.63 -7.69
CA VAL A 14 -4.65 -11.03 -8.12
C VAL A 14 -3.90 -9.84 -8.73
N ILE A 15 -4.54 -9.04 -9.58
CA ILE A 15 -3.92 -7.85 -10.20
C ILE A 15 -3.49 -6.85 -9.11
N LEU A 16 -4.36 -6.53 -8.15
CA LEU A 16 -3.98 -5.68 -7.01
C LEU A 16 -2.83 -6.29 -6.20
N GLY A 17 -2.90 -7.59 -5.94
CA GLY A 17 -1.86 -8.32 -5.22
C GLY A 17 -0.49 -8.20 -5.87
N LEU A 18 -0.42 -8.29 -7.20
CA LEU A 18 0.82 -8.08 -7.95
C LEU A 18 1.34 -6.65 -7.87
N ILE A 19 0.46 -5.64 -7.83
CA ILE A 19 0.83 -4.23 -7.64
C ILE A 19 1.49 -4.04 -6.25
N PHE A 20 0.85 -4.54 -5.19
CA PHE A 20 1.42 -4.47 -3.83
C PHE A 20 2.70 -5.31 -3.71
N LEU A 21 2.76 -6.48 -4.33
CA LEU A 21 3.95 -7.33 -4.33
C LEU A 21 5.14 -6.63 -5.01
N LYS A 22 4.91 -5.96 -6.14
CA LYS A 22 5.93 -5.15 -6.81
C LYS A 22 6.42 -4.01 -5.92
N SER A 23 5.51 -3.32 -5.24
CA SER A 23 5.84 -2.25 -4.28
C SER A 23 6.72 -2.77 -3.14
N VAL A 24 6.26 -3.79 -2.41
CA VAL A 24 6.95 -4.30 -1.23
C VAL A 24 8.28 -4.97 -1.57
N ARG A 25 8.41 -5.58 -2.75
CA ARG A 25 9.68 -6.16 -3.23
C ARG A 25 10.81 -5.13 -3.23
N THR A 26 10.54 -3.87 -3.58
CA THR A 26 11.56 -2.81 -3.53
C THR A 26 11.96 -2.46 -2.10
N LYS A 27 11.00 -2.48 -1.16
CA LYS A 27 11.21 -2.17 0.26
C LYS A 27 11.97 -3.28 0.98
N VAL A 28 11.62 -4.54 0.73
CA VAL A 28 12.32 -5.72 1.28
C VAL A 28 13.77 -5.77 0.79
N LYS A 29 14.03 -5.43 -0.48
CA LYS A 29 15.40 -5.40 -1.02
C LYS A 29 16.25 -4.26 -0.46
N LYS A 30 15.63 -3.16 -0.02
CA LYS A 30 16.33 -1.95 0.45
C LYS A 30 15.68 -1.39 1.72
N PRO A 31 15.65 -2.15 2.83
CA PRO A 31 14.91 -1.77 4.03
C PRO A 31 15.48 -0.51 4.69
N PHE A 32 16.82 -0.37 4.71
CA PHE A 32 17.48 0.82 5.24
C PHE A 32 17.16 2.08 4.43
N ALA A 33 17.12 1.99 3.10
CA ALA A 33 16.72 3.12 2.26
C ALA A 33 15.25 3.51 2.49
N TYR A 34 14.39 2.51 2.72
CA TYR A 34 12.99 2.76 3.07
C TYR A 34 12.86 3.45 4.44
N TYR A 35 13.64 3.02 5.43
CA TYR A 35 13.76 3.69 6.73
C TYR A 35 14.20 5.15 6.59
N MET A 36 15.21 5.44 5.77
CA MET A 36 15.67 6.82 5.54
C MET A 36 14.60 7.67 4.85
N ALA A 37 13.90 7.10 3.86
CA ALA A 37 12.76 7.79 3.24
C ALA A 37 11.65 8.09 4.27
N MET A 38 11.37 7.15 5.18
CA MET A 38 10.43 7.35 6.30
C MET A 38 10.89 8.40 7.30
N LYS A 39 12.19 8.46 7.59
CA LYS A 39 12.80 9.47 8.46
C LYS A 39 12.61 10.88 7.89
N ASP A 40 12.76 11.03 6.58
CA ASP A 40 12.58 12.31 5.87
C ASP A 40 11.16 12.88 6.01
N TYR A 41 10.15 12.03 6.17
CA TYR A 41 8.76 12.47 6.37
C TYR A 41 8.48 12.97 7.80
N GLN A 42 9.44 12.80 8.74
CA GLN A 42 9.44 13.37 10.11
C GLN A 42 8.20 13.10 10.98
N ILE A 43 7.41 12.06 10.69
CA ILE A 43 6.17 11.77 11.44
C ILE A 43 6.45 11.12 12.79
N VAL A 44 7.53 10.35 12.88
CA VAL A 44 7.93 9.69 14.12
C VAL A 44 9.31 10.20 14.51
N LYS A 45 9.35 11.00 15.58
CA LYS A 45 10.59 11.61 16.08
C LYS A 45 11.54 10.61 16.76
N LYS A 46 10.99 9.54 17.35
CA LYS A 46 11.77 8.51 18.05
C LYS A 46 12.27 7.45 17.07
N GLU A 47 13.58 7.32 16.92
CA GLU A 47 14.19 6.38 15.96
C GLU A 47 13.79 4.92 16.19
N LYS A 48 13.69 4.48 17.45
CA LYS A 48 13.23 3.12 17.78
C LYS A 48 11.82 2.84 17.24
N SER A 49 10.90 3.79 17.46
CA SER A 49 9.52 3.68 16.96
C SER A 49 9.46 3.71 15.44
N LEU A 50 10.28 4.55 14.81
CA LEU A 50 10.38 4.63 13.35
C LEU A 50 10.82 3.29 12.76
N ASN A 51 11.85 2.65 13.34
CA ASN A 51 12.36 1.35 12.88
C ASN A 51 11.30 0.23 12.99
N VAL A 52 10.54 0.21 14.09
CA VAL A 52 9.43 -0.75 14.28
C VAL A 52 8.34 -0.51 13.24
N ILE A 53 7.91 0.74 13.05
CA ILE A 53 6.86 1.11 12.09
C ILE A 53 7.28 0.78 10.66
N THR A 54 8.53 1.09 10.27
CA THR A 54 9.03 0.78 8.93
C THR A 54 9.03 -0.72 8.66
N SER A 55 9.48 -1.51 9.63
CA SER A 55 9.53 -2.98 9.50
C SER A 55 8.13 -3.58 9.48
N LEU A 56 7.23 -3.09 10.34
CA LEU A 56 5.84 -3.51 10.40
C LEU A 56 5.09 -3.21 9.11
N LEU A 57 5.29 -2.03 8.51
CA LEU A 57 4.66 -1.66 7.25
C LEU A 57 5.11 -2.55 6.09
N ILE A 58 6.40 -2.88 6.03
CA ILE A 58 6.91 -3.84 5.02
C ILE A 58 6.24 -5.20 5.20
N ALA A 59 6.15 -5.71 6.44
CA ALA A 59 5.53 -6.99 6.73
C ALA A 59 4.03 -6.99 6.40
N LEU A 60 3.30 -5.95 6.80
CA LEU A 60 1.87 -5.79 6.52
C LEU A 60 1.58 -5.68 5.02
N GLU A 61 2.39 -4.94 4.26
CA GLU A 61 2.23 -4.85 2.81
C GLU A 61 2.49 -6.18 2.11
N LEU A 62 3.52 -6.92 2.56
CA LEU A 62 3.80 -8.24 2.00
C LEU A 62 2.67 -9.22 2.31
N PHE A 63 2.16 -9.19 3.55
CA PHE A 63 1.05 -10.01 3.96
C PHE A 63 -0.23 -9.67 3.17
N LEU A 64 -0.53 -8.38 2.99
CA LEU A 64 -1.63 -7.92 2.13
C LEU A 64 -1.47 -8.41 0.70
N ALA A 65 -0.27 -8.31 0.11
CA ALA A 65 -0.01 -8.77 -1.25
C ALA A 65 -0.28 -10.28 -1.41
N LEU A 66 0.13 -11.09 -0.42
CA LEU A 66 -0.10 -12.54 -0.43
C LEU A 66 -1.58 -12.88 -0.26
N LEU A 67 -2.31 -12.20 0.63
CA LEU A 67 -3.75 -12.39 0.79
C LEU A 67 -4.52 -12.03 -0.49
N LEU A 68 -4.15 -10.92 -1.15
CA LEU A 68 -4.71 -10.51 -2.43
C LEU A 68 -4.47 -11.56 -3.53
N ILE A 69 -3.26 -12.11 -3.63
CA ILE A 69 -2.91 -13.11 -4.66
C ILE A 69 -3.59 -14.45 -4.40
N THR A 70 -3.63 -14.90 -3.14
CA THR A 70 -4.31 -16.15 -2.77
C THR A 70 -5.83 -16.02 -2.84
N THR A 71 -6.35 -14.80 -2.83
CA THR A 71 -7.78 -14.47 -2.91
C THR A 71 -8.63 -15.01 -1.75
N ILE A 72 -7.96 -15.26 -0.62
CA ILE A 72 -8.56 -15.81 0.62
C ILE A 72 -8.74 -14.67 1.63
N TYR A 73 -9.75 -14.79 2.50
CA TYR A 73 -10.00 -13.91 3.63
C TYR A 73 -10.21 -12.43 3.23
N SER A 74 -11.18 -12.18 2.37
CA SER A 74 -11.50 -10.85 1.84
C SER A 74 -11.75 -9.79 2.92
N ASN A 75 -12.32 -10.18 4.06
CA ASN A 75 -12.49 -9.30 5.23
C ASN A 75 -11.14 -8.81 5.78
N ILE A 76 -10.14 -9.70 5.87
CA ILE A 76 -8.79 -9.38 6.33
C ILE A 76 -8.08 -8.49 5.30
N VAL A 77 -8.23 -8.80 4.01
CA VAL A 77 -7.71 -7.97 2.91
C VAL A 77 -8.23 -6.53 3.03
N LEU A 78 -9.54 -6.35 3.26
CA LEU A 78 -10.13 -5.02 3.44
C LEU A 78 -9.49 -4.30 4.63
N ILE A 79 -9.48 -4.92 5.81
CA ILE A 79 -9.00 -4.27 7.04
C ILE A 79 -7.54 -3.84 6.91
N ILE A 80 -6.66 -4.76 6.47
CA ILE A 80 -5.24 -4.46 6.31
C ILE A 80 -5.01 -3.46 5.18
N GLY A 81 -5.73 -3.63 4.07
CA GLY A 81 -5.71 -2.70 2.93
C GLY A 81 -6.06 -1.28 3.33
N LEU A 82 -7.13 -1.10 4.11
CA LEU A 82 -7.55 0.20 4.65
C LEU A 82 -6.47 0.78 5.56
N ILE A 83 -5.96 0.03 6.54
CA ILE A 83 -4.93 0.51 7.48
C ILE A 83 -3.71 1.03 6.71
N ILE A 84 -3.19 0.23 5.78
CA ILE A 84 -1.99 0.57 5.01
C ILE A 84 -2.25 1.77 4.09
N GLN A 85 -3.34 1.75 3.32
CA GLN A 85 -3.60 2.80 2.34
C GLN A 85 -3.99 4.13 2.99
N VAL A 86 -4.79 4.11 4.05
CA VAL A 86 -5.09 5.33 4.83
C VAL A 86 -3.80 5.91 5.40
N PHE A 87 -2.92 5.07 5.94
CA PHE A 87 -1.63 5.52 6.43
C PHE A 87 -0.81 6.22 5.32
N TYR A 88 -0.66 5.63 4.13
CA TYR A 88 0.08 6.27 3.03
C TYR A 88 -0.61 7.51 2.46
N ILE A 89 -1.93 7.53 2.39
CA ILE A 89 -2.68 8.73 1.98
C ILE A 89 -2.41 9.87 2.96
N LEU A 90 -2.47 9.61 4.27
CA LEU A 90 -2.13 10.61 5.29
C LEU A 90 -0.67 11.09 5.15
N LEU A 91 0.27 10.17 4.92
CA LEU A 91 1.68 10.51 4.65
C LEU A 91 1.80 11.48 3.48
N ILE A 92 1.10 11.20 2.38
CA ILE A 92 1.14 12.00 1.16
C ILE A 92 0.50 13.36 1.40
N VAL A 93 -0.71 13.41 1.97
CA VAL A 93 -1.47 14.65 2.20
C VAL A 93 -0.68 15.66 3.04
N ILE A 94 -0.05 15.20 4.13
CA ILE A 94 0.73 16.08 5.03
C ILE A 94 2.01 16.62 4.34
N ASN A 95 2.46 15.97 3.27
CA ASN A 95 3.74 16.24 2.63
C ASN A 95 3.62 16.63 1.14
N ILE A 96 2.42 16.97 0.66
CA ILE A 96 2.21 17.46 -0.71
C ILE A 96 3.16 18.63 -1.00
N ASN A 97 3.72 18.64 -2.21
CA ASN A 97 4.68 19.64 -2.71
C ASN A 97 6.05 19.66 -1.99
N LYS A 98 6.33 18.72 -1.08
CA LYS A 98 7.67 18.55 -0.51
C LYS A 98 8.52 17.66 -1.39
N GLU A 99 9.83 17.94 -1.37
CA GLU A 99 10.86 17.11 -1.98
C GLU A 99 11.86 16.67 -0.90
N PHE A 100 12.22 15.39 -0.93
CA PHE A 100 13.04 14.76 0.09
C PHE A 100 14.43 14.42 -0.45
N ILE A 101 15.47 14.76 0.31
CA ILE A 101 16.87 14.68 -0.14
C ILE A 101 17.40 13.25 -0.03
N ASN A 102 17.07 12.53 1.04
CA ASN A 102 17.60 11.18 1.28
C ASN A 102 16.80 10.10 0.54
N ASN A 103 15.65 10.46 -0.04
CA ASN A 103 14.83 9.54 -0.83
C ASN A 103 15.31 9.50 -2.30
N CYS A 104 15.95 8.39 -2.70
CA CYS A 104 16.40 8.18 -4.09
C CYS A 104 15.24 7.94 -5.08
N GLY A 105 13.97 8.03 -4.67
CA GLY A 105 12.80 7.84 -5.53
C GLY A 105 12.44 6.38 -5.82
N CYS A 106 13.08 5.42 -5.15
CA CYS A 106 12.85 3.99 -5.34
C CYS A 106 11.44 3.51 -4.93
N PHE A 107 10.74 4.28 -4.09
CA PHE A 107 9.45 3.90 -3.48
C PHE A 107 8.27 4.71 -4.02
N SER A 108 8.24 4.93 -5.33
CA SER A 108 7.34 5.89 -6.01
C SER A 108 5.84 5.71 -5.77
N LEU A 109 5.38 4.49 -5.46
CA LEU A 109 3.96 4.22 -5.22
C LEU A 109 3.45 4.92 -3.96
N ASN A 110 4.13 4.69 -2.85
CA ASN A 110 3.65 5.05 -1.51
C ASN A 110 4.52 6.12 -0.84
N MET A 111 5.73 6.35 -1.33
CA MET A 111 6.73 7.23 -0.72
C MET A 111 7.66 7.84 -1.77
N PRO A 112 7.13 8.69 -2.67
CA PRO A 112 7.92 9.32 -3.72
C PRO A 112 8.94 10.31 -3.16
N LYS A 113 9.99 10.60 -3.96
CA LYS A 113 10.98 11.64 -3.66
C LYS A 113 10.35 13.03 -3.63
N LYS A 114 9.56 13.34 -4.66
CA LYS A 114 8.75 14.55 -4.76
C LYS A 114 7.29 14.17 -4.66
N VAL A 115 6.60 14.67 -3.64
CA VAL A 115 5.20 14.31 -3.39
C VAL A 115 4.30 15.17 -4.26
N THR A 116 3.57 14.54 -5.17
CA THR A 116 2.65 15.21 -6.09
C THR A 116 1.21 14.77 -5.88
N THR A 117 0.26 15.56 -6.36
CA THR A 117 -1.17 15.20 -6.38
C THR A 117 -1.44 13.92 -7.17
N LYS A 118 -0.59 13.59 -8.15
CA LYS A 118 -0.64 12.31 -8.87
C LYS A 118 -0.42 11.13 -7.92
N ASN A 119 0.52 11.24 -6.97
CA ASN A 119 0.75 10.19 -5.98
C ASN A 119 -0.47 10.00 -5.07
N LEU A 120 -1.11 11.10 -4.67
CA LEU A 120 -2.34 11.06 -3.90
C LEU A 120 -3.46 10.34 -4.68
N ALA A 121 -3.68 10.74 -5.93
CA ALA A 121 -4.71 10.13 -6.78
C ALA A 121 -4.50 8.61 -6.95
N VAL A 122 -3.25 8.17 -7.17
CA VAL A 122 -2.93 6.74 -7.27
C VAL A 122 -3.27 5.98 -5.98
N ASN A 123 -2.92 6.52 -4.81
CA ASN A 123 -3.21 5.85 -3.53
C ASN A 123 -4.72 5.83 -3.22
N ILE A 124 -5.45 6.90 -3.59
CA ILE A 124 -6.93 6.92 -3.50
C ILE A 124 -7.53 5.85 -4.42
N ILE A 125 -7.06 5.72 -5.66
CA ILE A 125 -7.53 4.69 -6.59
C ILE A 125 -7.26 3.29 -6.04
N LEU A 126 -6.09 3.04 -5.44
CA LEU A 126 -5.77 1.75 -4.83
C LEU A 126 -6.71 1.45 -3.64
N LEU A 127 -6.95 2.43 -2.77
CA LEU A 127 -7.90 2.32 -1.67
C LEU A 127 -9.31 1.97 -2.18
N LEU A 128 -9.82 2.74 -3.15
CA LEU A 128 -11.13 2.52 -3.74
C LEU A 128 -11.22 1.15 -4.41
N SER A 129 -10.17 0.71 -5.10
CA SER A 129 -10.13 -0.61 -5.74
C SER A 129 -10.30 -1.73 -4.71
N ILE A 130 -9.62 -1.65 -3.56
CA ILE A 130 -9.76 -2.64 -2.48
C ILE A 130 -11.20 -2.66 -1.95
N VAL A 131 -11.78 -1.49 -1.68
CA VAL A 131 -13.15 -1.37 -1.15
C VAL A 131 -14.18 -1.86 -2.14
N LEU A 132 -14.04 -1.50 -3.43
CA LEU A 132 -14.99 -1.88 -4.48
C LEU A 132 -14.95 -3.38 -4.77
N ILE A 133 -13.76 -3.98 -4.88
CA ILE A 133 -13.64 -5.43 -5.13
C ILE A 133 -14.27 -6.21 -3.98
N TYR A 134 -13.99 -5.82 -2.73
CA TYR A 134 -14.61 -6.42 -1.55
C TYR A 134 -16.14 -6.23 -1.53
N GLY A 135 -16.62 -5.01 -1.80
CA GLY A 135 -18.05 -4.71 -1.83
C GLY A 135 -18.78 -5.49 -2.93
N CYS A 136 -18.15 -5.71 -4.07
CA CYS A 136 -18.67 -6.57 -5.14
C CYS A 136 -18.72 -8.04 -4.70
N GLU A 137 -17.67 -8.56 -4.06
CA GLU A 137 -17.64 -9.95 -3.60
C GLU A 137 -18.75 -10.25 -2.60
N ILE A 138 -18.96 -9.38 -1.61
CA ILE A 138 -20.02 -9.57 -0.61
C ILE A 138 -21.43 -9.49 -1.18
N ARG A 139 -21.66 -8.71 -2.26
CA ARG A 139 -22.98 -8.64 -2.89
C ARG A 139 -23.30 -9.85 -3.77
N LEU A 140 -22.28 -10.59 -4.20
CA LEU A 140 -22.40 -11.79 -5.03
C LEU A 140 -22.49 -13.08 -4.20
N LEU A 141 -22.08 -13.04 -2.94
CA LEU A 141 -22.25 -14.11 -1.95
C LEU A 141 -23.61 -14.02 -1.26
#